data_AF-A0A4Z1EWT3-F1
#
_entry.id   AF-A0A4Z1EWT3-F1
#
_cell.length_a   1.000
_cell.length_b   1.000
_cell.length_c   1.000
_cell.angle_alpha   90.00
_cell.angle_beta   90.00
_cell.angle_gamma   90.00
#
_symmetry.space_group_name_H-M   'P 1'
#
loop_
_entity.id
_entity.type
_entity.pdbx_description
1 polymer ?
#
loop_
_entity_poly.entity_id
_entity_poly.type
_entity_poly.pdbx_seq_one_letter_code
_entity_poly.pdbx_strand_id
1 'polypeptide(L)'
;MDPLSISTSVLTVIAATIATIKTLNETVGRYKGRDKTLARLQGGLNDLIIILESLKKAATDDAPILALLKGPVSRCAQVSREFEAAMKTFDTKSKLGLKDWAKMEFMRGDINEFIDTLADYKSTITIGLGTINMHTSRLTQQVFEEYGEMVKDTAYNLEIRLQRIDEKMAVLSSCHPTLLEDPSIDLQDEKAVTVQCLRICERATSYIQSLQDEQPTLQREALGKSAGDILRQFEAQLLTQKTLTENREKLAETICRLQEHLNSVTFNRDDDRKNDTLQLKEEIEFSKQCLEVCKEATNQVSAQKIHVIGEVIADGDCDQVVVTAIADLFHVGAVKAQGRSIQMVGSMPAETLREMSKDRYSSRFGAPDGKLAVAQSLAISRTDSSVTQSDQIREEKDLVPAERKTKG
;
A
#
# COMPACT_ATOMS: atom_id res chain seq x y z
N MET A 1 2.66 26.62 -20.29
CA MET A 1 2.78 25.15 -20.30
C MET A 1 2.07 24.69 -19.04
N ASP A 2 0.81 24.30 -19.18
CA ASP A 2 -0.08 24.02 -18.06
C ASP A 2 0.20 22.61 -17.48
N PRO A 3 0.45 22.48 -16.16
CA PRO A 3 0.71 21.20 -15.51
C PRO A 3 -0.47 20.21 -15.66
N LEU A 4 -1.69 20.73 -15.65
CA LEU A 4 -2.94 19.96 -15.77
C LEU A 4 -3.08 19.23 -17.11
N SER A 5 -2.59 19.82 -18.21
CA SER A 5 -2.71 19.24 -19.56
C SER A 5 -1.90 17.96 -19.72
N ILE A 6 -0.75 17.86 -19.03
CA ILE A 6 0.18 16.73 -19.13
C ILE A 6 -0.37 15.51 -18.37
N SER A 7 -0.93 15.69 -17.17
CA SER A 7 -1.44 14.59 -16.35
C SER A 7 -2.71 13.94 -16.92
N THR A 8 -3.67 14.74 -17.42
CA THR A 8 -4.84 14.20 -18.16
C THR A 8 -4.42 13.32 -19.34
N SER A 9 -3.25 13.57 -19.94
CA SER A 9 -2.74 12.73 -21.03
C SER A 9 -2.21 11.37 -20.55
N VAL A 10 -1.58 11.28 -19.37
CA VAL A 10 -1.00 10.02 -18.87
C VAL A 10 -2.06 9.09 -18.30
N LEU A 11 -3.02 9.63 -17.53
CA LEU A 11 -4.16 8.85 -17.03
C LEU A 11 -4.96 8.22 -18.17
N THR A 12 -5.15 8.97 -19.26
CA THR A 12 -5.81 8.47 -20.48
C THR A 12 -5.00 7.35 -21.13
N VAL A 13 -3.67 7.50 -21.22
CA VAL A 13 -2.77 6.44 -21.70
C VAL A 13 -2.88 5.19 -20.84
N ILE A 14 -2.82 5.30 -19.51
CA ILE A 14 -2.96 4.16 -18.59
C ILE A 14 -4.30 3.46 -18.80
N ALA A 15 -5.41 4.21 -18.90
CA ALA A 15 -6.73 3.64 -19.12
C ALA A 15 -6.84 2.89 -20.46
N ALA A 16 -6.30 3.45 -21.54
CA ALA A 16 -6.24 2.81 -22.85
C ALA A 16 -5.37 1.54 -22.83
N THR A 17 -4.24 1.58 -22.11
CA THR A 17 -3.36 0.42 -21.93
C THR A 17 -4.05 -0.71 -21.17
N ILE A 18 -4.81 -0.40 -20.11
CA ILE A 18 -5.60 -1.41 -19.38
C ILE A 18 -6.60 -2.11 -20.32
N ALA A 19 -7.34 -1.34 -21.12
CA ALA A 19 -8.31 -1.90 -22.07
C ALA A 19 -7.64 -2.81 -23.11
N THR A 20 -6.49 -2.38 -23.62
CA THR A 20 -5.66 -3.14 -24.56
C THR A 20 -5.21 -4.48 -23.98
N ILE A 21 -4.62 -4.46 -22.79
CA ILE A 21 -4.08 -5.67 -22.15
C ILE A 21 -5.22 -6.63 -21.79
N LYS A 22 -6.39 -6.13 -21.38
CA LYS A 22 -7.59 -6.95 -21.17
C LYS A 22 -8.00 -7.68 -22.45
N THR A 23 -7.99 -6.99 -23.59
CA THR A 23 -8.35 -7.58 -24.89
C THR A 23 -7.36 -8.68 -25.31
N LEU A 24 -6.05 -8.44 -25.14
CA LEU A 24 -5.03 -9.46 -25.37
C LEU A 24 -5.19 -10.65 -24.41
N ASN A 25 -5.46 -10.40 -23.13
CA ASN A 25 -5.65 -11.43 -22.11
C ASN A 25 -6.84 -12.35 -22.43
N GLU A 26 -7.95 -11.79 -22.92
CA GLU A 26 -9.09 -12.55 -23.40
C GLU A 26 -8.73 -13.39 -24.64
N THR A 27 -7.95 -12.82 -25.57
CA THR A 27 -7.50 -13.52 -26.78
C THR A 27 -6.60 -14.71 -26.42
N VAL A 28 -5.57 -14.51 -25.59
CA VAL A 28 -4.70 -15.58 -25.07
C VAL A 28 -5.51 -16.62 -24.29
N GLY A 29 -6.51 -16.16 -23.53
CA GLY A 29 -7.41 -17.01 -22.75
C GLY A 29 -8.16 -18.06 -23.56
N ARG A 30 -8.43 -17.81 -24.85
CA ARG A 30 -9.08 -18.77 -25.76
C ARG A 30 -8.19 -19.95 -26.13
N TYR A 31 -6.87 -19.82 -25.97
CA TYR A 31 -5.88 -20.80 -26.44
C TYR A 31 -5.09 -21.48 -25.30
N LYS A 32 -5.06 -20.87 -24.10
CA LYS A 32 -4.20 -21.29 -22.97
C LYS A 32 -4.31 -22.75 -22.53
N GLY A 33 -5.48 -23.38 -22.65
CA GLY A 33 -5.71 -24.74 -22.14
C GLY A 33 -4.87 -25.83 -22.83
N ARG A 34 -4.16 -25.47 -23.90
CA ARG A 34 -3.39 -26.38 -24.75
C ARG A 34 -1.89 -26.08 -24.76
N ASP A 35 -1.44 -25.02 -24.10
CA ASP A 35 -0.05 -24.55 -24.17
C ASP A 35 0.40 -23.84 -22.87
N LYS A 36 1.48 -24.32 -22.26
CA LYS A 36 2.02 -23.79 -20.99
C LYS A 36 2.59 -22.37 -21.14
N THR A 37 3.15 -22.04 -22.29
CA THR A 37 3.73 -20.72 -22.58
C THR A 37 2.63 -19.67 -22.65
N LEU A 38 1.49 -20.00 -23.28
CA LEU A 38 0.31 -19.15 -23.28
C LEU A 38 -0.31 -19.00 -21.88
N ALA A 39 -0.30 -20.05 -21.06
CA ALA A 39 -0.73 -19.94 -19.67
C ALA A 39 0.17 -18.98 -18.85
N ARG A 40 1.50 -19.04 -19.06
CA ARG A 40 2.45 -18.10 -18.44
C ARG A 40 2.23 -16.67 -18.89
N LEU A 41 2.05 -16.46 -20.21
CA LEU A 41 1.71 -15.14 -20.76
C LEU A 41 0.43 -14.60 -20.12
N GLN A 42 -0.60 -15.43 -19.98
CA GLN A 42 -1.84 -15.00 -19.35
C GLN A 42 -1.66 -14.55 -17.89
N GLY A 43 -0.85 -15.29 -17.12
CA GLY A 43 -0.47 -14.87 -15.76
C GLY A 43 0.18 -13.49 -15.75
N GLY A 44 1.19 -13.29 -16.62
CA GLY A 44 1.86 -11.99 -16.76
C GLY A 44 0.92 -10.84 -17.14
N LEU A 45 -0.04 -11.08 -18.03
CA LEU A 45 -1.05 -10.09 -18.43
C LEU A 45 -1.99 -9.73 -17.28
N ASN A 46 -2.42 -10.70 -16.47
CA ASN A 46 -3.25 -10.45 -15.29
C ASN A 46 -2.52 -9.60 -14.25
N ASP A 47 -1.27 -9.94 -13.93
CA ASP A 47 -0.45 -9.15 -13.01
C ASP A 47 -0.34 -7.70 -13.49
N LEU A 48 -0.09 -7.52 -14.79
CA LEU A 48 0.07 -6.22 -15.40
C LEU A 48 -1.23 -5.39 -15.35
N ILE A 49 -2.40 -6.01 -15.52
CA ILE A 49 -3.70 -5.36 -15.33
C ILE A 49 -3.83 -4.85 -13.88
N ILE A 50 -3.49 -5.68 -12.89
CA ILE A 50 -3.58 -5.32 -11.47
C ILE A 50 -2.67 -4.13 -11.15
N ILE A 51 -1.44 -4.15 -11.65
CA ILE A 51 -0.45 -3.09 -11.43
C ILE A 51 -0.91 -1.79 -12.11
N LEU A 52 -1.43 -1.85 -13.34
CA LEU A 52 -1.92 -0.67 -14.05
C LEU A 52 -3.18 -0.07 -13.41
N GLU A 53 -4.09 -0.91 -12.90
CA GLU A 53 -5.26 -0.43 -12.13
C GLU A 53 -4.82 0.23 -10.82
N SER A 54 -3.79 -0.28 -10.17
CA SER A 54 -3.20 0.32 -8.98
C SER A 54 -2.51 1.65 -9.30
N LEU A 55 -1.76 1.72 -10.40
CA LEU A 55 -1.15 2.94 -10.90
C LEU A 55 -2.19 4.00 -11.24
N LYS A 56 -3.30 3.62 -11.89
CA LYS A 56 -4.40 4.55 -12.18
C LYS A 56 -5.01 5.16 -10.92
N LYS A 57 -5.08 4.40 -9.82
CA LYS A 57 -5.59 4.88 -8.52
C LYS A 57 -4.60 5.78 -7.79
N ALA A 58 -3.31 5.48 -7.88
CA ALA A 58 -2.24 6.22 -7.21
C ALA A 58 -1.81 7.49 -7.97
N ALA A 59 -2.10 7.58 -9.26
CA ALA A 59 -1.73 8.71 -10.11
C ALA A 59 -2.47 10.01 -9.69
N THR A 60 -1.73 10.94 -9.09
CA THR A 60 -2.11 12.34 -8.89
C THR A 60 -1.37 13.23 -9.89
N ASP A 61 -1.86 14.45 -10.12
CA ASP A 61 -1.38 15.33 -11.20
C ASP A 61 0.08 15.82 -11.06
N ASP A 62 0.68 15.71 -9.87
CA ASP A 62 2.00 16.29 -9.54
C ASP A 62 3.16 15.28 -9.44
N ALA A 63 2.98 14.01 -9.83
CA ALA A 63 4.05 13.02 -9.72
C ALA A 63 5.02 13.05 -10.94
N PRO A 64 6.28 13.52 -10.82
CA PRO A 64 7.21 13.60 -11.95
C PRO A 64 7.56 12.24 -12.56
N ILE A 65 7.47 11.16 -11.78
CA ILE A 65 7.67 9.80 -12.28
C ILE A 65 6.51 9.31 -13.16
N LEU A 66 5.30 9.87 -12.98
CA LEU A 66 4.14 9.56 -13.82
C LEU A 66 4.36 10.00 -15.27
N ALA A 67 5.01 11.15 -15.47
CA ALA A 67 5.40 11.63 -16.80
C ALA A 67 6.42 10.67 -17.47
N LEU A 68 7.37 10.13 -16.69
CA LEU A 68 8.34 9.15 -17.20
C LEU A 68 7.69 7.81 -17.55
N LEU A 69 6.65 7.40 -16.84
CA LEU A 69 5.91 6.16 -17.12
C LEU A 69 5.09 6.19 -18.41
N LYS A 70 4.79 7.38 -18.96
CA LYS A 70 3.99 7.52 -20.19
C LYS A 70 4.56 6.69 -21.35
N GLY A 71 5.88 6.73 -21.55
CA GLY A 71 6.54 6.01 -22.63
C GLY A 71 6.42 4.48 -22.49
N PRO A 72 6.90 3.88 -21.39
CA PRO A 72 6.78 2.45 -21.14
C PRO A 72 5.33 1.94 -21.17
N VAL A 73 4.38 2.68 -20.58
CA VAL A 73 2.96 2.29 -20.57
C VAL A 73 2.33 2.35 -21.97
N SER A 74 2.67 3.38 -22.76
CA SER A 74 2.20 3.50 -24.14
C SER A 74 2.77 2.40 -25.02
N ARG A 75 4.07 2.12 -24.87
CA ARG A 75 4.75 1.09 -25.64
C ARG A 75 4.23 -0.30 -25.31
N CYS A 76 4.02 -0.59 -24.02
CA CYS A 76 3.40 -1.82 -23.57
C CYS A 76 2.03 -2.06 -24.23
N ALA A 77 1.21 -1.02 -24.38
CA ALA A 77 -0.06 -1.13 -25.12
C ALA A 77 0.14 -1.38 -26.61
N GLN A 78 1.11 -0.69 -27.22
CA GLN A 78 1.42 -0.88 -28.64
C GLN A 78 1.83 -2.33 -28.94
N VAL A 79 2.87 -2.84 -28.26
CA VAL A 79 3.37 -4.20 -28.51
C VAL A 79 2.32 -5.25 -28.17
N SER A 80 1.45 -5.01 -27.18
CA SER A 80 0.34 -5.90 -26.85
C SER A 80 -0.70 -5.99 -27.99
N ARG A 81 -1.05 -4.85 -28.62
CA ARG A 81 -1.98 -4.84 -29.77
C ARG A 81 -1.38 -5.53 -30.99
N GLU A 82 -0.11 -5.25 -31.26
CA GLU A 82 0.61 -5.85 -32.38
C GLU A 82 0.76 -7.36 -32.20
N PHE A 83 1.07 -7.81 -30.99
CA PHE A 83 1.12 -9.23 -30.66
C PHE A 83 -0.25 -9.90 -30.82
N GLU A 84 -1.33 -9.26 -30.35
CA GLU A 84 -2.69 -9.77 -30.52
C GLU A 84 -3.05 -9.94 -32.02
N ALA A 85 -2.68 -8.97 -32.86
CA ALA A 85 -2.88 -9.04 -34.30
C ALA A 85 -2.05 -10.16 -34.94
N ALA A 86 -0.80 -10.33 -34.51
CA ALA A 86 0.06 -11.43 -34.95
C ALA A 86 -0.53 -12.79 -34.56
N MET A 87 -1.05 -12.92 -33.33
CA MET A 87 -1.71 -14.15 -32.86
C MET A 87 -2.93 -14.50 -33.72
N LYS A 88 -3.81 -13.54 -34.02
CA LYS A 88 -5.00 -13.76 -34.87
C LYS A 88 -4.61 -14.17 -36.30
N THR A 89 -3.53 -13.57 -36.82
CA THR A 89 -3.01 -13.91 -38.15
C THR A 89 -2.43 -15.31 -38.19
N PHE A 90 -1.63 -15.69 -37.19
CA PHE A 90 -1.08 -17.03 -37.04
C PHE A 90 -2.18 -18.09 -36.85
N ASP A 91 -3.24 -17.74 -36.12
CA ASP A 91 -4.40 -18.58 -35.89
C ASP A 91 -5.14 -18.94 -37.19
N THR A 92 -5.30 -17.97 -38.09
CA THR A 92 -6.00 -18.12 -39.37
C THR A 92 -5.16 -18.88 -40.41
N LYS A 93 -3.83 -18.74 -40.38
CA LYS A 93 -2.91 -19.34 -41.36
C LYS A 93 -2.54 -20.80 -41.08
N SER A 94 -2.70 -21.28 -39.85
CA SER A 94 -2.29 -22.64 -39.44
C SER A 94 -3.44 -23.65 -39.59
N LYS A 95 -3.24 -24.71 -40.41
CA LYS A 95 -4.22 -25.81 -40.61
C LYS A 95 -4.43 -26.62 -39.32
N LEU A 96 -5.67 -27.09 -39.11
CA LEU A 96 -6.14 -27.90 -37.98
C LEU A 96 -5.15 -29.00 -37.56
N GLY A 97 -4.68 -28.98 -36.31
CA GLY A 97 -4.05 -30.16 -35.71
C GLY A 97 -3.21 -29.87 -34.46
N LEU A 98 -2.09 -29.16 -34.63
CA LEU A 98 -1.12 -28.91 -33.55
C LEU A 98 -0.50 -27.53 -33.78
N LYS A 99 -1.07 -26.50 -33.14
CA LYS A 99 -0.53 -25.13 -33.20
C LYS A 99 0.68 -25.06 -32.28
N ASP A 100 1.86 -25.00 -32.88
CA ASP A 100 3.12 -24.85 -32.17
C ASP A 100 3.40 -23.36 -31.94
N TRP A 101 2.85 -22.82 -30.85
CA TRP A 101 3.00 -21.40 -30.50
C TRP A 101 4.46 -21.00 -30.23
N ALA A 102 5.33 -21.98 -29.94
CA ALA A 102 6.77 -21.73 -29.81
C ALA A 102 7.43 -21.36 -31.15
N LYS A 103 6.80 -21.65 -32.30
CA LYS A 103 7.28 -21.24 -33.64
C LYS A 103 6.74 -19.90 -34.11
N MET A 104 5.88 -19.25 -33.31
CA MET A 104 5.37 -17.93 -33.67
C MET A 104 6.48 -16.89 -33.48
N GLU A 105 6.86 -16.25 -34.57
CA GLU A 105 7.83 -15.14 -34.55
C GLU A 105 7.10 -13.81 -34.37
N PHE A 106 7.61 -12.98 -33.46
CA PHE A 106 7.13 -11.63 -33.18
C PHE A 106 8.31 -10.76 -32.75
N MET A 107 8.41 -9.52 -33.25
CA MET A 107 9.53 -8.60 -32.95
C MET A 107 10.92 -9.23 -33.15
N ARG A 108 11.08 -10.09 -34.18
CA ARG A 108 12.33 -10.84 -34.43
C ARG A 108 12.77 -11.70 -33.23
N GLY A 109 11.78 -12.20 -32.50
CA GLY A 109 11.89 -13.05 -31.33
C GLY A 109 10.78 -14.08 -31.31
N ASP A 110 10.83 -14.98 -30.33
CA ASP A 110 9.75 -15.92 -30.09
C ASP A 110 8.77 -15.38 -29.02
N ILE A 111 7.74 -16.16 -28.73
CA ILE A 111 6.78 -15.81 -27.66
C ILE A 111 7.44 -15.67 -26.27
N ASN A 112 8.57 -16.34 -26.01
CA ASN A 112 9.27 -16.20 -24.74
C ASN A 112 9.89 -14.80 -24.63
N GLU A 113 10.50 -14.31 -25.70
CA GLU A 113 11.05 -12.96 -25.76
C GLU A 113 9.98 -11.88 -25.57
N PHE A 114 8.76 -12.10 -26.09
CA PHE A 114 7.63 -11.22 -25.81
C PHE A 114 7.18 -11.26 -24.34
N ILE A 115 7.17 -12.44 -23.72
CA ILE A 115 6.83 -12.59 -22.29
C ILE A 115 7.87 -11.87 -21.43
N ASP A 116 9.16 -12.03 -21.73
CA ASP A 116 10.24 -11.33 -21.05
C ASP A 116 10.10 -9.82 -21.24
N THR A 117 9.71 -9.39 -22.44
CA THR A 117 9.45 -7.98 -22.74
C THR A 117 8.35 -7.37 -21.87
N LEU A 118 7.23 -8.09 -21.71
CA LEU A 118 6.15 -7.69 -20.83
C LEU A 118 6.56 -7.70 -19.35
N ALA A 119 7.40 -8.65 -18.95
CA ALA A 119 7.92 -8.72 -17.59
C ALA A 119 8.77 -7.47 -17.26
N ASP A 120 9.60 -7.00 -18.17
CA ASP A 120 10.39 -5.77 -17.99
C ASP A 120 9.50 -4.53 -17.84
N TYR A 121 8.46 -4.39 -18.67
CA TYR A 121 7.49 -3.30 -18.51
C TYR A 121 6.76 -3.41 -17.19
N LYS A 122 6.32 -4.62 -16.80
CA LYS A 122 5.66 -4.87 -15.52
C LYS A 122 6.52 -4.42 -14.35
N SER A 123 7.80 -4.82 -14.32
CA SER A 123 8.73 -4.44 -13.26
C SER A 123 8.98 -2.94 -13.25
N THR A 124 9.19 -2.32 -14.42
CA THR A 124 9.37 -0.86 -14.55
C THR A 124 8.14 -0.09 -14.03
N ILE A 125 6.94 -0.52 -14.40
CA ILE A 125 5.68 0.11 -13.95
C ILE A 125 5.49 -0.10 -12.45
N THR A 126 5.88 -1.26 -11.91
CA THR A 126 5.85 -1.56 -10.48
C THR A 126 6.80 -0.64 -9.69
N ILE A 127 8.01 -0.39 -10.19
CA ILE A 127 8.94 0.60 -9.63
C ILE A 127 8.32 2.00 -9.67
N GLY A 128 7.74 2.37 -10.81
CA GLY A 128 7.01 3.63 -10.96
C GLY A 128 5.93 3.83 -9.89
N LEU A 129 5.07 2.83 -9.74
CA LEU A 129 4.02 2.78 -8.73
C LEU A 129 4.58 2.80 -7.31
N GLY A 130 5.63 2.02 -7.04
CA GLY A 130 6.32 1.96 -5.76
C GLY A 130 6.76 3.36 -5.34
N THR A 131 7.49 4.06 -6.21
CA THR A 131 7.96 5.43 -5.96
C THR A 131 6.82 6.40 -5.66
N ILE A 132 5.72 6.35 -6.42
CA ILE A 132 4.53 7.19 -6.15
C ILE A 132 3.96 6.90 -4.76
N ASN A 133 3.83 5.63 -4.39
CA ASN A 133 3.32 5.24 -3.08
C ASN A 133 4.29 5.62 -1.95
N MET A 134 5.60 5.57 -2.18
CA MET A 134 6.60 5.99 -1.20
C MET A 134 6.52 7.51 -0.92
N HIS A 135 6.25 8.33 -1.94
CA HIS A 135 6.04 9.76 -1.76
C HIS A 135 4.85 10.10 -0.85
N THR A 136 3.89 9.18 -0.69
CA THR A 136 2.63 9.43 0.03
C THR A 136 2.55 8.70 1.37
N SER A 137 3.52 7.84 1.72
CA SER A 137 3.44 6.97 2.90
C SER A 137 4.79 6.81 3.61
N ARG A 138 4.80 6.81 4.96
CA ARG A 138 5.98 6.38 5.74
C ARG A 138 6.10 4.85 5.68
N LEU A 139 7.22 4.38 5.13
CA LEU A 139 7.51 2.96 4.97
C LEU A 139 8.54 2.48 6.01
N THR A 140 8.50 1.19 6.33
CA THR A 140 9.49 0.54 7.20
C THR A 140 10.81 0.34 6.45
N GLN A 141 11.94 0.28 7.17
CA GLN A 141 13.26 0.02 6.59
C GLN A 141 13.32 -1.26 5.73
N GLN A 142 12.67 -2.34 6.16
CA GLN A 142 12.60 -3.59 5.40
C GLN A 142 11.98 -3.39 4.00
N VAL A 143 10.91 -2.61 3.91
CA VAL A 143 10.24 -2.30 2.62
C VAL A 143 11.14 -1.46 1.72
N PHE A 144 11.98 -0.57 2.29
CA PHE A 144 12.98 0.16 1.52
C PHE A 144 14.07 -0.74 0.95
N GLU A 145 14.54 -1.71 1.73
CA GLU A 145 15.55 -2.68 1.30
C GLU A 145 15.00 -3.59 0.19
N GLU A 146 13.81 -4.18 0.39
CA GLU A 146 13.13 -5.02 -0.60
C GLU A 146 12.85 -4.26 -1.91
N TYR A 147 12.41 -3.01 -1.80
CA TYR A 147 12.19 -2.16 -2.96
C TYR A 147 13.51 -1.78 -3.65
N GLY A 148 14.56 -1.47 -2.89
CA GLY A 148 15.88 -1.17 -3.42
C GLY A 148 16.48 -2.33 -4.21
N GLU A 149 16.34 -3.56 -3.72
CA GLU A 149 16.75 -4.77 -4.45
C GLU A 149 15.93 -4.94 -5.74
N MET A 150 14.60 -4.76 -5.68
CA MET A 150 13.75 -4.80 -6.88
C MET A 150 14.17 -3.79 -7.95
N VAL A 151 14.57 -2.58 -7.55
CA VAL A 151 15.06 -1.55 -8.47
C VAL A 151 16.38 -1.97 -9.11
N LYS A 152 17.32 -2.52 -8.34
CA LYS A 152 18.62 -3.00 -8.86
C LYS A 152 18.43 -4.17 -9.84
N ASP A 153 17.63 -5.16 -9.47
CA ASP A 153 17.36 -6.33 -10.31
C ASP A 153 16.71 -5.91 -11.64
N THR A 154 15.76 -4.98 -11.59
CA THR A 154 15.10 -4.47 -12.80
C THR A 154 16.07 -3.68 -13.67
N ALA A 155 16.90 -2.82 -13.08
CA ALA A 155 17.92 -2.07 -13.82
C ALA A 155 18.89 -3.02 -14.53
N TYR A 156 19.39 -4.05 -13.85
CA TYR A 156 20.27 -5.06 -14.42
C TYR A 156 19.63 -5.81 -15.59
N ASN A 157 18.37 -6.25 -15.45
CA ASN A 157 17.65 -6.94 -16.53
C ASN A 157 17.45 -6.02 -17.75
N LEU A 158 17.13 -4.74 -17.53
CA LEU A 158 16.98 -3.76 -18.59
C LEU A 158 18.31 -3.45 -19.30
N GLU A 159 19.44 -3.43 -18.58
CA GLU A 159 20.78 -3.28 -19.17
C GLU A 159 21.14 -4.44 -20.08
N ILE A 160 20.89 -5.69 -19.63
CA ILE A 160 21.07 -6.88 -20.47
C ILE A 160 20.21 -6.78 -21.72
N ARG A 161 18.94 -6.39 -21.58
CA ARG A 161 18.04 -6.24 -22.71
C ARG A 161 18.51 -5.16 -23.69
N LEU A 162 18.97 -4.01 -23.18
CA LEU A 162 19.50 -2.94 -24.02
C LEU A 162 20.69 -3.43 -24.85
N GLN A 163 21.60 -4.20 -24.24
CA GLN A 163 22.71 -4.83 -24.95
C GLN A 163 22.21 -5.79 -26.05
N ARG A 164 21.22 -6.64 -25.76
CA ARG A 164 20.65 -7.56 -26.75
C ARG A 164 20.00 -6.81 -27.92
N ILE A 165 19.31 -5.71 -27.66
CA ILE A 165 18.73 -4.86 -28.71
C ILE A 165 19.85 -4.27 -29.57
N ASP A 166 20.91 -3.75 -28.96
CA ASP A 166 22.08 -3.20 -29.67
C ASP A 166 22.78 -4.24 -30.55
N GLU A 167 22.95 -5.46 -30.04
CA GLU A 167 23.50 -6.60 -30.81
C GLU A 167 22.61 -6.92 -32.01
N LYS A 168 21.28 -7.00 -31.82
CA LYS A 168 20.32 -7.23 -32.92
C LYS A 168 20.40 -6.14 -33.99
N MET A 169 20.50 -4.87 -33.59
CA MET A 169 20.64 -3.75 -34.53
C MET A 169 21.98 -3.75 -35.27
N ALA A 170 23.07 -4.14 -34.61
CA ALA A 170 24.39 -4.24 -35.23
C ALA A 170 24.44 -5.34 -36.30
N VAL A 171 23.87 -6.51 -36.01
CA VAL A 171 23.77 -7.62 -36.96
C VAL A 171 23.01 -7.19 -38.22
N LEU A 172 21.88 -6.50 -38.06
CA LEU A 172 21.07 -6.01 -39.18
C LEU A 172 21.83 -4.99 -40.04
N SER A 173 22.56 -4.06 -39.39
CA SER A 173 23.37 -3.05 -40.07
C SER A 173 24.50 -3.66 -40.92
N SER A 174 24.98 -4.86 -40.54
CA SER A 174 26.05 -5.57 -41.25
C SER A 174 25.58 -6.46 -42.40
N CYS A 175 24.31 -6.90 -42.40
CA CYS A 175 23.81 -7.90 -43.36
C CYS A 175 23.15 -7.32 -44.63
N HIS A 176 22.53 -6.12 -44.62
CA HIS A 176 21.93 -5.54 -45.85
C HIS A 176 21.69 -4.01 -45.78
N PRO A 177 22.32 -3.18 -46.65
CA PRO A 177 22.01 -1.74 -46.76
C PRO A 177 20.78 -1.38 -47.60
N THR A 178 20.19 -2.32 -48.36
CA THR A 178 19.37 -1.98 -49.55
C THR A 178 17.88 -2.34 -49.49
N LEU A 179 17.33 -2.70 -48.33
CA LEU A 179 15.90 -3.00 -48.18
C LEU A 179 15.29 -2.23 -46.99
N LEU A 180 15.19 -0.90 -47.17
CA LEU A 180 14.62 0.04 -46.21
C LEU A 180 13.07 0.07 -46.22
N GLU A 181 12.42 -1.08 -46.39
CA GLU A 181 10.95 -1.20 -46.32
C GLU A 181 10.48 -2.35 -45.41
N ASP A 182 11.35 -2.85 -44.52
CA ASP A 182 10.97 -3.76 -43.43
C ASP A 182 10.78 -2.92 -42.15
N PRO A 183 9.90 -3.25 -41.18
CA PRO A 183 9.56 -2.39 -40.05
C PRO A 183 10.68 -2.38 -39.00
N SER A 184 11.85 -1.85 -39.39
CA SER A 184 13.00 -1.45 -38.57
C SER A 184 12.62 -0.42 -37.50
N ILE A 185 11.42 0.13 -37.58
CA ILE A 185 10.84 1.10 -36.65
C ILE A 185 10.70 0.48 -35.24
N ASP A 186 10.57 -0.83 -35.14
CA ASP A 186 10.28 -1.52 -33.88
C ASP A 186 11.47 -1.58 -32.89
N LEU A 187 12.68 -1.90 -33.37
CA LEU A 187 13.85 -2.04 -32.50
C LEU A 187 14.40 -0.70 -31.99
N GLN A 188 14.30 0.35 -32.79
CA GLN A 188 14.73 1.69 -32.38
C GLN A 188 13.79 2.27 -31.32
N ASP A 189 12.49 2.08 -31.49
CA ASP A 189 11.48 2.44 -30.49
C ASP A 189 11.69 1.62 -29.20
N GLU A 190 11.99 0.31 -29.31
CA GLU A 190 12.30 -0.49 -28.13
C GLU A 190 13.56 -0.05 -27.40
N LYS A 191 14.61 0.32 -28.12
CA LYS A 191 15.81 0.88 -27.51
C LYS A 191 15.49 2.16 -26.73
N ALA A 192 14.75 3.09 -27.35
CA ALA A 192 14.39 4.36 -26.74
C ALA A 192 13.55 4.16 -25.46
N VAL A 193 12.59 3.24 -25.50
CA VAL A 193 11.75 2.93 -24.34
C VAL A 193 12.53 2.18 -23.26
N THR A 194 13.44 1.27 -23.62
CA THR A 194 14.31 0.57 -22.65
C THR A 194 15.21 1.56 -21.91
N VAL A 195 15.78 2.54 -22.60
CA VAL A 195 16.53 3.66 -21.98
C VAL A 195 15.65 4.48 -21.05
N GLN A 196 14.38 4.70 -21.41
CA GLN A 196 13.43 5.39 -20.53
C GLN A 196 13.09 4.56 -19.28
N CYS A 197 12.98 3.23 -19.39
CA CYS A 197 12.79 2.33 -18.25
C CYS A 197 13.99 2.40 -17.29
N LEU A 198 15.21 2.47 -17.81
CA LEU A 198 16.42 2.66 -17.00
C LEU A 198 16.41 3.99 -16.24
N ARG A 199 15.96 5.08 -16.87
CA ARG A 199 15.80 6.39 -16.20
C ARG A 199 14.80 6.36 -15.05
N ILE A 200 13.76 5.53 -15.15
CA ILE A 200 12.80 5.32 -14.05
C ILE A 200 13.50 4.62 -12.88
N CYS A 201 14.31 3.59 -13.15
CA CYS A 201 15.08 2.87 -12.13
C CYS A 201 16.13 3.79 -11.47
N GLU A 202 16.82 4.63 -12.26
CA GLU A 202 17.77 5.63 -11.77
C GLU A 202 17.06 6.63 -10.84
N ARG A 203 15.92 7.17 -11.27
CA ARG A 203 15.13 8.11 -10.45
C ARG A 203 14.65 7.48 -9.15
N ALA A 204 14.20 6.22 -9.19
CA ALA A 204 13.82 5.49 -7.99
C ALA A 204 15.02 5.27 -7.06
N THR A 205 16.20 4.95 -7.61
CA THR A 205 17.45 4.79 -6.85
C THR A 205 17.86 6.09 -6.17
N SER A 206 17.90 7.20 -6.91
CA SER A 206 18.20 8.53 -6.33
C SER A 206 17.22 8.93 -5.25
N TYR A 207 15.93 8.58 -5.42
CA TYR A 207 14.92 8.84 -4.41
C TYR A 207 15.16 8.03 -3.13
N ILE A 208 15.43 6.73 -3.24
CA ILE A 208 15.79 5.87 -2.09
C ILE A 208 17.03 6.42 -1.39
N GLN A 209 18.06 6.81 -2.14
CA GLN A 209 19.28 7.41 -1.59
C GLN A 209 18.99 8.72 -0.85
N SER A 210 18.16 9.60 -1.42
CA SER A 210 17.78 10.85 -0.75
C SER A 210 17.06 10.59 0.57
N LEU A 211 16.18 9.59 0.63
CA LEU A 211 15.53 9.18 1.88
C LEU A 211 16.51 8.55 2.86
N GLN A 212 17.49 7.78 2.38
CA GLN A 212 18.57 7.21 3.17
C GLN A 212 19.61 8.22 3.63
N ASP A 213 19.69 9.41 3.00
CA ASP A 213 20.55 10.55 3.39
C ASP A 213 19.81 11.58 4.25
N GLU A 214 18.47 11.56 4.24
CA GLU A 214 17.58 12.34 5.12
C GLU A 214 17.22 11.56 6.41
N GLN A 215 17.26 10.23 6.37
CA GLN A 215 17.18 9.38 7.57
C GLN A 215 18.39 9.46 8.53
N PRO A 216 19.67 9.62 8.12
CA PRO A 216 20.82 9.76 9.00
C PRO A 216 20.85 11.13 9.68
N THR A 217 20.23 12.18 9.12
CA THR A 217 20.07 13.44 9.87
C THR A 217 19.06 13.27 10.99
N LEU A 218 17.98 12.51 10.80
CA LEU A 218 17.01 12.17 11.85
C LEU A 218 17.53 11.10 12.84
N GLN A 219 18.35 10.14 12.41
CA GLN A 219 18.96 9.11 13.29
C GLN A 219 20.25 9.56 13.97
N ARG A 220 21.08 10.43 13.35
CA ARG A 220 22.23 11.04 14.03
C ARG A 220 21.80 12.03 15.10
N GLU A 221 20.66 12.67 14.88
CA GLU A 221 19.95 13.35 15.95
C GLU A 221 19.50 12.38 17.06
N ALA A 222 18.99 11.18 16.74
CA ALA A 222 18.62 10.19 17.75
C ALA A 222 19.80 9.61 18.56
N LEU A 223 21.02 9.57 18.00
CA LEU A 223 22.21 9.05 18.70
C LEU A 223 22.94 10.09 19.58
N GLY A 224 22.50 11.35 19.59
CA GLY A 224 23.10 12.43 20.39
C GLY A 224 22.10 13.29 21.17
N LYS A 225 20.79 13.07 20.99
CA LYS A 225 19.75 13.81 21.72
C LYS A 225 19.63 13.30 23.14
N SER A 226 19.80 14.20 24.10
CA SER A 226 19.44 13.90 25.48
C SER A 226 17.95 13.61 25.58
N ALA A 227 17.49 12.91 26.63
CA ALA A 227 16.07 12.72 26.88
C ALA A 227 15.28 14.04 26.89
N GLY A 228 15.93 15.16 27.26
CA GLY A 228 15.35 16.50 27.21
C GLY A 228 15.14 17.05 25.79
N ASP A 229 16.01 16.70 24.83
CA ASP A 229 15.89 17.17 23.44
C ASP A 229 14.76 16.43 22.71
N ILE A 230 14.58 15.14 23.02
CA ILE A 230 13.45 14.33 22.54
C ILE A 230 12.14 14.90 23.07
N LEU A 231 12.08 15.27 24.36
CA LEU A 231 10.90 15.85 24.97
C LEU A 231 10.55 17.22 24.36
N ARG A 232 11.55 18.07 24.11
CA ARG A 232 11.34 19.39 23.46
C ARG A 232 10.85 19.26 22.02
N GLN A 233 11.41 18.33 21.26
CA GLN A 233 10.95 18.06 19.90
C GLN A 233 9.50 17.56 19.89
N PHE A 234 9.16 16.70 20.85
CA PHE A 234 7.79 16.23 21.05
C PHE A 234 6.83 17.38 21.40
N GLU A 235 7.19 18.22 22.37
CA GLU A 235 6.38 19.39 22.76
C GLU A 235 6.17 20.35 21.59
N ALA A 236 7.23 20.61 20.81
CA ALA A 236 7.16 21.43 19.62
C ALA A 236 6.20 20.83 18.58
N GLN A 237 6.30 19.53 18.30
CA GLN A 237 5.45 18.85 17.33
C GLN A 237 3.98 18.79 17.77
N LEU A 238 3.73 18.53 19.05
CA LEU A 238 2.40 18.54 19.65
C LEU A 238 1.78 19.95 19.56
N LEU A 239 2.57 20.98 19.86
CA LEU A 239 2.13 22.37 19.74
C LEU A 239 1.83 22.73 18.28
N THR A 240 2.69 22.35 17.33
CA THR A 240 2.45 22.57 15.90
C THR A 240 1.18 21.89 15.42
N GLN A 241 0.94 20.63 15.79
CA GLN A 241 -0.30 19.92 15.43
C GLN A 241 -1.54 20.62 16.00
N LYS A 242 -1.48 21.02 17.27
CA LYS A 242 -2.56 21.74 17.94
C LYS A 242 -2.84 23.07 17.22
N THR A 243 -1.81 23.88 16.96
CA THR A 243 -1.95 25.17 16.27
C THR A 243 -2.47 25.01 14.84
N LEU A 244 -2.03 23.99 14.10
CA LEU A 244 -2.56 23.70 12.76
C LEU A 244 -4.04 23.33 12.81
N THR A 245 -4.45 22.52 13.79
CA THR A 245 -5.86 22.14 13.98
C THR A 245 -6.72 23.36 14.31
N GLU A 246 -6.27 24.20 15.24
CA GLU A 246 -6.95 25.46 15.59
C GLU A 246 -7.04 26.42 14.39
N ASN A 247 -5.97 26.54 13.60
CA ASN A 247 -5.98 27.36 12.39
C ASN A 247 -6.96 26.81 11.34
N ARG A 248 -7.03 25.48 11.18
CA ARG A 248 -7.98 24.82 10.29
C ARG A 248 -9.43 25.16 10.66
N GLU A 249 -9.74 25.11 11.95
CA GLU A 249 -11.07 25.46 12.47
C GLU A 249 -11.39 26.94 12.24
N LYS A 250 -10.47 27.85 12.55
CA LYS A 250 -10.63 29.30 12.33
C LYS A 250 -10.80 29.65 10.85
N LEU A 251 -10.04 29.01 9.96
CA LEU A 251 -10.17 29.21 8.52
C LEU A 251 -11.52 28.69 8.00
N ALA A 252 -11.98 27.53 8.49
CA ALA A 252 -13.30 27.01 8.13
C ALA A 252 -14.42 27.95 8.59
N GLU A 253 -14.33 28.50 9.81
CA GLU A 253 -15.27 29.50 10.33
C GLU A 253 -15.24 30.79 9.47
N THR A 254 -14.05 31.26 9.11
CA THR A 254 -13.87 32.45 8.27
C THR A 254 -14.51 32.26 6.89
N ILE A 255 -14.30 31.09 6.26
CA ILE A 255 -14.93 30.75 4.99
C ILE A 255 -16.46 30.76 5.11
N CYS A 256 -17.02 30.19 6.19
CA CYS A 256 -18.48 30.20 6.42
C CYS A 256 -19.01 31.63 6.54
N ARG A 257 -18.36 32.50 7.33
CA ARG A 257 -18.76 33.91 7.50
C ARG A 257 -18.68 34.69 6.18
N LEU A 258 -17.62 34.51 5.41
CA LEU A 258 -17.47 35.17 4.11
C LEU A 258 -18.55 34.71 3.12
N GLN A 259 -18.91 33.43 3.13
CA GLN A 259 -20.00 32.90 2.31
C GLN A 259 -21.37 33.47 2.72
N GLU A 260 -21.65 33.58 4.01
CA GLU A 260 -22.87 34.22 4.52
C GLU A 260 -22.94 35.70 4.10
N HIS A 261 -21.83 36.42 4.23
CA HIS A 261 -21.75 37.81 3.82
C HIS A 261 -21.95 37.97 2.30
N LEU A 262 -21.31 37.14 1.49
CA LEU A 262 -21.50 37.11 0.04
C LEU A 262 -22.96 36.86 -0.35
N ASN A 263 -23.64 35.93 0.32
CA ASN A 263 -25.05 35.63 0.08
C ASN A 263 -25.95 36.83 0.45
N SER A 264 -25.64 37.52 1.55
CA SER A 264 -26.39 38.71 1.98
C SER A 264 -26.22 39.91 1.03
N VAL A 265 -25.02 40.10 0.47
CA VAL A 265 -24.73 41.18 -0.49
C VAL A 265 -25.35 40.88 -1.85
N THR A 266 -25.31 39.62 -2.30
CA THR A 266 -25.91 39.20 -3.58
C THR A 266 -27.43 39.36 -3.59
N PHE A 267 -28.09 39.23 -2.44
CA PHE A 267 -29.54 39.42 -2.29
C PHE A 267 -29.95 40.91 -2.34
N ASN A 268 -29.08 41.82 -1.93
CA ASN A 268 -29.32 43.27 -1.94
C ASN A 268 -28.79 43.88 -3.24
N ARG A 269 -29.63 43.83 -4.28
CA ARG A 269 -29.35 44.11 -5.70
C ARG A 269 -29.06 45.60 -6.00
N ASP A 270 -27.91 46.11 -5.56
CA ASP A 270 -27.39 47.44 -5.91
C ASP A 270 -26.17 47.34 -6.84
N ASP A 271 -26.18 48.08 -7.95
CA ASP A 271 -25.23 47.95 -9.06
C ASP A 271 -23.80 48.44 -8.73
N ASP A 272 -23.63 49.13 -7.58
CA ASP A 272 -22.37 49.72 -7.11
C ASP A 272 -21.48 48.74 -6.30
N ARG A 273 -22.01 47.57 -5.91
CA ARG A 273 -21.31 46.56 -5.05
C ARG A 273 -20.69 45.39 -5.82
N LYS A 274 -20.59 45.46 -7.14
CA LYS A 274 -19.97 44.41 -7.96
C LYS A 274 -18.50 44.19 -7.60
N ASN A 275 -17.79 45.26 -7.27
CA ASN A 275 -16.39 45.19 -6.87
C ASN A 275 -16.24 44.49 -5.50
N ASP A 276 -17.07 44.85 -4.51
CA ASP A 276 -17.09 44.21 -3.19
C ASP A 276 -17.42 42.71 -3.28
N THR A 277 -18.34 42.35 -4.18
CA THR A 277 -18.73 40.95 -4.43
C THR A 277 -17.58 40.13 -5.05
N LEU A 278 -16.78 40.76 -5.93
CA LEU A 278 -15.59 40.13 -6.50
C LEU A 278 -14.49 39.96 -5.45
N GLN A 279 -14.24 40.99 -4.63
CA GLN A 279 -13.28 40.94 -3.52
C GLN A 279 -13.64 39.84 -2.51
N LEU A 280 -14.91 39.74 -2.12
CA LEU A 280 -15.40 38.67 -1.22
C LEU A 280 -15.18 37.26 -1.80
N LYS A 281 -15.34 37.09 -3.12
CA LYS A 281 -15.06 35.80 -3.77
C LYS A 281 -13.57 35.48 -3.78
N GLU A 282 -12.71 36.46 -4.05
CA GLU A 282 -11.26 36.30 -3.99
C GLU A 282 -10.79 35.94 -2.58
N GLU A 283 -11.33 36.59 -1.54
CA GLU A 283 -11.03 36.28 -0.14
C GLU A 283 -11.47 34.88 0.27
N ILE A 284 -12.63 34.40 -0.22
CA ILE A 284 -13.09 33.02 -0.01
C ILE A 284 -12.13 32.03 -0.67
N GLU A 285 -11.73 32.26 -1.92
CA GLU A 285 -10.80 31.38 -2.63
C GLU A 285 -9.41 31.37 -1.97
N PHE A 286 -8.91 32.54 -1.56
CA PHE A 286 -7.67 32.64 -0.80
C PHE A 286 -7.75 31.86 0.52
N SER A 287 -8.85 32.03 1.28
CA SER A 287 -9.05 31.32 2.55
C SER A 287 -9.14 29.80 2.36
N LYS A 288 -9.75 29.33 1.26
CA LYS A 288 -9.76 27.90 0.89
C LYS A 288 -8.36 27.39 0.56
N GLN A 289 -7.55 28.17 -0.14
CA GLN A 289 -6.17 27.81 -0.44
C GLN A 289 -5.32 27.71 0.84
N CYS A 290 -5.47 28.66 1.76
CA CYS A 290 -4.82 28.59 3.08
C CYS A 290 -5.28 27.36 3.88
N LEU A 291 -6.56 27.01 3.81
CA LEU A 291 -7.11 25.82 4.46
C LEU A 291 -6.49 24.55 3.89
N GLU A 292 -6.28 24.49 2.57
CA GLU A 292 -5.65 23.35 1.92
C GLU A 292 -4.17 23.20 2.32
N VAL A 293 -3.42 24.30 2.38
CA VAL A 293 -2.05 24.31 2.91
C VAL A 293 -2.02 23.80 4.35
N CYS A 294 -2.98 24.19 5.20
CA CYS A 294 -3.06 23.71 6.57
C CYS A 294 -3.37 22.20 6.65
N LYS A 295 -4.21 21.66 5.74
CA LYS A 295 -4.47 20.21 5.68
C LYS A 295 -3.22 19.44 5.27
N GLU A 296 -2.51 19.92 4.26
CA GLU A 296 -1.30 19.28 3.77
C GLU A 296 -0.19 19.31 4.84
N ALA A 297 0.02 20.45 5.49
CA ALA A 297 0.93 20.56 6.63
C ALA A 297 0.53 19.63 7.79
N THR A 298 -0.78 19.46 8.03
CA THR A 298 -1.27 18.53 9.05
C THR A 298 -0.97 17.09 8.68
N ASN A 299 -1.12 16.68 7.41
CA ASN A 299 -0.78 15.33 6.94
C ASN A 299 0.71 15.03 7.13
N GLN A 300 1.58 16.01 6.83
CA GLN A 300 3.03 15.88 7.01
C GLN A 300 3.42 15.74 8.48
N VAL A 301 2.79 16.51 9.39
CA VAL A 301 3.06 16.44 10.84
C VAL A 301 2.42 15.20 11.50
N SER A 302 1.30 14.70 10.96
CA SER A 302 0.54 13.56 11.50
C SER A 302 1.09 12.19 11.11
N ALA A 303 2.18 12.15 10.34
CA ALA A 303 2.79 10.90 9.91
C ALA A 303 3.39 10.08 11.07
N GLN A 304 3.53 10.68 12.26
CA GLN A 304 3.87 9.99 13.50
C GLN A 304 2.63 9.71 14.36
N LYS A 305 2.42 8.45 14.77
CA LYS A 305 1.34 8.08 15.70
C LYS A 305 1.71 8.44 17.13
N ILE A 306 1.35 9.66 17.52
CA ILE A 306 1.56 10.17 18.88
C ILE A 306 0.41 9.73 19.80
N HIS A 307 0.75 9.09 20.92
CA HIS A 307 -0.21 8.76 21.99
C HIS A 307 0.14 9.54 23.25
N VAL A 308 -0.82 10.34 23.73
CA VAL A 308 -0.66 11.17 24.94
C VAL A 308 -1.64 10.71 25.99
N ILE A 309 -1.14 10.41 27.19
CA ILE A 309 -1.94 10.10 28.37
C ILE A 309 -1.66 11.16 29.42
N GLY A 310 -2.71 11.82 29.92
CA GLY A 310 -2.57 12.91 30.89
C GLY A 310 -2.03 12.43 32.23
N GLU A 311 -2.82 11.65 32.97
CA GLU A 311 -2.42 11.10 34.26
C GLU A 311 -2.92 9.66 34.39
N VAL A 312 -2.09 8.80 34.98
CA VAL A 312 -2.38 7.40 35.23
C VAL A 312 -2.21 7.12 36.72
N ILE A 313 -3.33 6.92 37.41
CA ILE A 313 -3.38 6.66 38.86
C ILE A 313 -3.88 5.24 39.08
N ALA A 314 -3.10 4.47 39.82
CA ALA A 314 -3.44 3.15 40.35
C ALA A 314 -3.60 3.29 41.87
N ASP A 315 -4.77 2.93 42.42
CA ASP A 315 -5.04 2.95 43.86
C ASP A 315 -5.90 1.75 44.27
N GLY A 316 -5.85 1.35 45.54
CA GLY A 316 -6.69 0.31 46.11
C GLY A 316 -6.35 -1.12 45.65
N ASP A 317 -5.11 -1.57 45.86
CA ASP A 317 -4.62 -2.92 45.57
C ASP A 317 -4.86 -3.36 44.10
N CYS A 318 -4.71 -2.45 43.13
CA CYS A 318 -4.99 -2.73 41.72
C CYS A 318 -3.72 -3.10 40.91
N ASP A 319 -3.89 -3.91 39.85
CA ASP A 319 -2.87 -4.15 38.81
C ASP A 319 -3.31 -3.45 37.52
N GLN A 320 -2.67 -2.32 37.20
CA GLN A 320 -3.03 -1.48 36.07
C GLN A 320 -1.96 -1.53 34.97
N VAL A 321 -2.41 -1.79 33.74
CA VAL A 321 -1.53 -1.84 32.55
C VAL A 321 -2.03 -0.85 31.50
N VAL A 322 -1.19 0.10 31.12
CA VAL A 322 -1.47 1.11 30.10
C VAL A 322 -0.38 1.07 29.04
N VAL A 323 -0.68 0.40 27.93
CA VAL A 323 0.32 0.09 26.90
C VAL A 323 -0.22 0.30 25.50
N THR A 324 0.68 0.57 24.56
CA THR A 324 0.38 0.68 23.14
C THR A 324 1.42 -0.05 22.31
N ALA A 325 0.99 -0.68 21.22
CA ALA A 325 1.86 -1.37 20.27
C ALA A 325 1.98 -0.64 18.92
N ILE A 326 1.34 0.52 18.80
CA ILE A 326 1.17 1.23 17.53
C ILE A 326 1.65 2.67 17.56
N ALA A 327 2.19 3.12 18.70
CA ALA A 327 2.65 4.48 18.86
C ALA A 327 4.11 4.63 18.42
N ASP A 328 4.35 5.57 17.50
CA ASP A 328 5.70 6.02 17.17
C ASP A 328 6.27 6.85 18.32
N LEU A 329 5.40 7.55 19.05
CA LEU A 329 5.75 8.29 20.25
C LEU A 329 4.67 8.13 21.33
N PHE A 330 5.09 7.90 22.57
CA PHE A 330 4.19 7.66 23.70
C PHE A 330 4.59 8.54 24.88
N HIS A 331 3.71 9.46 25.25
CA HIS A 331 3.92 10.40 26.36
C HIS A 331 2.87 10.16 27.44
N VAL A 332 3.33 10.08 28.69
CA VAL A 332 2.46 9.97 29.86
C VAL A 332 2.86 11.05 30.86
N GLY A 333 1.91 11.90 31.24
CA GLY A 333 2.18 13.06 32.09
C GLY A 333 2.56 12.66 33.52
N ALA A 334 1.58 12.28 34.34
CA ALA A 334 1.82 11.83 35.71
C ALA A 334 1.47 10.35 35.89
N VAL A 335 2.33 9.60 36.57
CA VAL A 335 2.14 8.18 36.87
C VAL A 335 2.24 7.98 38.37
N LYS A 336 1.16 7.49 39.01
CA LYS A 336 1.06 7.32 40.47
C LYS A 336 0.52 5.94 40.79
N ALA A 337 1.20 5.21 41.67
CA ALA A 337 0.72 3.97 42.25
C ALA A 337 0.60 4.12 43.77
N GLN A 338 -0.58 3.85 44.32
CA GLN A 338 -0.95 3.99 45.72
C GLN A 338 -1.65 2.72 46.22
N GLY A 339 -1.78 2.56 47.54
CA GLY A 339 -2.51 1.44 48.14
C GLY A 339 -2.03 0.05 47.68
N ARG A 340 -0.72 -0.24 47.74
CA ARG A 340 -0.07 -1.48 47.24
C ARG A 340 -0.43 -1.86 45.79
N SER A 341 -0.82 -0.91 44.97
CA SER A 341 -1.08 -1.13 43.55
C SER A 341 0.20 -1.28 42.75
N ILE A 342 0.10 -1.97 41.61
CA ILE A 342 1.19 -2.20 40.67
C ILE A 342 0.76 -1.66 39.31
N GLN A 343 1.66 -0.92 38.66
CA GLN A 343 1.34 -0.25 37.42
C GLN A 343 2.40 -0.54 36.36
N MET A 344 1.98 -0.64 35.11
CA MET A 344 2.87 -0.76 33.95
C MET A 344 2.40 0.20 32.87
N VAL A 345 3.30 1.06 32.42
CA VAL A 345 2.99 2.10 31.45
C VAL A 345 4.09 2.13 30.39
N GLY A 346 3.75 2.01 29.11
CA GLY A 346 4.77 2.07 28.05
C GLY A 346 4.29 1.74 26.63
N SER A 347 5.10 2.12 25.65
CA SER A 347 4.96 1.64 24.27
C SER A 347 5.90 0.45 24.05
N MET A 348 5.40 -0.64 23.49
CA MET A 348 6.20 -1.83 23.21
C MET A 348 5.61 -2.64 22.05
N PRO A 349 6.43 -3.36 21.26
CA PRO A 349 5.95 -4.24 20.19
C PRO A 349 4.95 -5.29 20.70
N ALA A 350 4.07 -5.75 19.80
CA ALA A 350 3.00 -6.69 20.14
C ALA A 350 3.53 -8.04 20.66
N GLU A 351 4.72 -8.44 20.24
CA GLU A 351 5.40 -9.66 20.68
C GLU A 351 5.83 -9.53 22.14
N THR A 352 6.54 -8.44 22.47
CA THR A 352 6.98 -8.12 23.84
C THR A 352 5.80 -7.97 24.78
N LEU A 353 4.72 -7.31 24.32
CA LEU A 353 3.50 -7.18 25.13
C LEU A 353 2.87 -8.55 25.45
N ARG A 354 2.86 -9.47 24.49
CA ARG A 354 2.32 -10.82 24.68
C ARG A 354 3.16 -11.64 25.65
N GLU A 355 4.48 -11.58 25.53
CA GLU A 355 5.41 -12.25 26.45
C GLU A 355 5.29 -11.69 27.87
N MET A 356 5.35 -10.37 28.02
CA MET A 356 5.24 -9.70 29.32
C MET A 356 3.88 -9.93 29.97
N SER A 357 2.78 -9.92 29.20
CA SER A 357 1.45 -10.24 29.72
C SER A 357 1.40 -11.68 30.23
N LYS A 358 1.98 -12.63 29.48
CA LYS A 358 2.04 -14.03 29.88
C LYS A 358 2.86 -14.19 31.17
N ASP A 359 4.02 -13.57 31.30
CA ASP A 359 4.86 -13.68 32.50
C ASP A 359 4.20 -13.03 33.73
N ARG A 360 3.64 -11.83 33.55
CA ARG A 360 2.99 -11.08 34.64
C ARG A 360 1.81 -11.82 35.23
N TYR A 361 1.00 -12.47 34.39
CA TYR A 361 -0.22 -13.15 34.83
C TYR A 361 -0.02 -14.66 35.10
N SER A 362 0.97 -15.32 34.49
CA SER A 362 1.30 -16.72 34.81
C SER A 362 1.90 -16.88 36.20
N SER A 363 2.71 -15.91 36.64
CA SER A 363 3.34 -15.89 37.97
C SER A 363 2.35 -15.58 39.11
N ARG A 364 1.28 -14.82 38.84
CA ARG A 364 0.35 -14.34 39.88
C ARG A 364 -0.99 -15.07 39.98
N PHE A 365 -1.53 -15.57 38.86
CA PHE A 365 -2.84 -16.22 38.85
C PHE A 365 -2.78 -17.75 38.79
N GLY A 366 -1.58 -18.34 38.77
CA GLY A 366 -1.39 -19.78 38.70
C GLY A 366 -1.90 -20.33 37.37
N ALA A 367 -1.00 -20.70 36.46
CA ALA A 367 -1.38 -21.74 35.50
C ALA A 367 -1.85 -22.95 36.32
N PRO A 368 -3.01 -23.58 36.02
CA PRO A 368 -3.33 -24.85 36.66
C PRO A 368 -2.18 -25.79 36.34
N ASP A 369 -1.54 -26.32 37.39
CA ASP A 369 -0.55 -27.38 37.26
C ASP A 369 -1.09 -28.38 36.23
N GLY A 370 -0.27 -28.68 35.22
CA GLY A 370 -0.55 -29.62 34.14
C GLY A 370 -0.66 -31.07 34.63
N LYS A 371 -1.43 -31.31 35.69
CA LYS A 371 -1.80 -32.61 36.25
C LYS A 371 -3.32 -32.72 36.36
N LEU A 372 -4.03 -32.45 35.27
CA LEU A 372 -5.38 -32.98 35.07
C LEU A 372 -5.62 -33.39 33.61
N ALA A 373 -4.63 -34.06 33.02
CA ALA A 373 -4.73 -34.66 31.69
C ALA A 373 -4.42 -36.16 31.74
N VAL A 374 -4.90 -36.89 32.77
CA VAL A 374 -4.96 -38.36 32.75
C VAL A 374 -6.12 -38.84 33.64
N ALA A 375 -7.38 -38.59 33.24
CA ALA A 375 -8.53 -39.27 33.86
C ALA A 375 -9.82 -39.30 32.99
N GLN A 376 -9.78 -38.97 31.70
CA GLN A 376 -10.98 -38.98 30.85
C GLN A 376 -10.81 -39.68 29.49
N SER A 377 -9.81 -40.54 29.33
CA SER A 377 -9.61 -41.32 28.09
C SER A 377 -9.73 -42.84 28.23
N LEU A 378 -10.28 -43.36 29.35
CA LEU A 378 -10.38 -44.81 29.60
C LEU A 378 -11.76 -45.33 30.01
N ALA A 379 -12.84 -44.59 29.72
CA ALA A 379 -14.20 -45.08 29.99
C ALA A 379 -15.15 -44.94 28.79
N ILE A 380 -14.66 -45.13 27.56
CA ILE A 380 -15.51 -45.40 26.39
C ILE A 380 -14.80 -46.42 25.50
N SER A 381 -14.85 -47.70 25.87
CA SER A 381 -14.99 -48.83 24.96
C SER A 381 -14.84 -50.14 25.74
N ARG A 382 -15.78 -51.07 25.47
CA ARG A 382 -15.95 -52.40 26.08
C ARG A 382 -16.71 -52.30 27.41
N THR A 383 -17.96 -52.74 27.50
CA THR A 383 -18.45 -54.04 27.07
C THR A 383 -19.94 -54.00 26.77
N ASP A 384 -20.28 -54.49 25.58
CA ASP A 384 -21.60 -55.00 25.28
C ASP A 384 -21.65 -56.49 25.66
N SER A 385 -22.85 -56.96 26.02
CA SER A 385 -23.35 -58.34 26.10
C SER A 385 -23.46 -59.09 27.44
N SER A 386 -24.66 -59.66 27.61
CA SER A 386 -25.23 -60.62 28.57
C SER A 386 -25.69 -60.06 29.94
N VAL A 387 -26.98 -59.75 30.17
CA VAL A 387 -28.24 -60.56 30.25
C VAL A 387 -28.47 -61.17 31.65
N THR A 388 -29.75 -61.11 32.08
CA THR A 388 -30.43 -61.64 33.29
C THR A 388 -30.27 -60.83 34.59
N GLN A 389 -31.29 -60.55 35.42
CA GLN A 389 -32.75 -60.72 35.42
C GLN A 389 -33.28 -60.06 36.72
N SER A 390 -34.52 -59.53 36.71
CA SER A 390 -35.44 -59.31 37.87
C SER A 390 -34.99 -58.34 38.99
N ASP A 391 -35.84 -57.57 39.67
CA ASP A 391 -37.28 -57.39 39.72
C ASP A 391 -37.55 -56.14 40.59
N GLN A 392 -38.70 -55.47 40.36
CA GLN A 392 -39.54 -54.78 41.36
C GLN A 392 -38.98 -53.56 42.15
N ILE A 393 -39.70 -52.55 42.64
CA ILE A 393 -41.05 -51.94 42.52
C ILE A 393 -40.98 -50.73 43.50
N ARG A 394 -41.81 -49.70 43.25
CA ARG A 394 -42.35 -48.68 44.19
C ARG A 394 -41.51 -47.42 44.54
N GLU A 395 -41.99 -46.21 44.21
CA GLU A 395 -43.06 -45.38 44.88
C GLU A 395 -42.57 -44.95 46.28
N GLU A 396 -42.66 -43.73 46.79
CA GLU A 396 -43.51 -42.57 46.49
C GLU A 396 -43.07 -41.41 47.43
N LYS A 397 -43.34 -40.16 47.02
CA LYS A 397 -43.78 -38.99 47.84
C LYS A 397 -42.83 -38.34 48.88
N ASP A 398 -42.48 -37.08 48.65
CA ASP A 398 -43.15 -35.84 49.14
C ASP A 398 -42.86 -35.53 50.62
N LEU A 399 -42.23 -34.39 50.92
CA LEU A 399 -42.88 -33.19 51.50
C LEU A 399 -41.85 -32.10 51.85
N VAL A 400 -42.30 -30.85 51.71
CA VAL A 400 -41.58 -29.58 51.84
C VAL A 400 -41.61 -29.07 53.33
N PRO A 401 -41.29 -27.81 53.67
CA PRO A 401 -40.08 -27.33 54.34
C PRO A 401 -40.34 -26.75 55.76
N ALA A 402 -39.30 -26.23 56.42
CA ALA A 402 -39.47 -25.24 57.48
C ALA A 402 -38.33 -24.21 57.48
N GLU A 403 -38.70 -22.95 57.21
CA GLU A 403 -37.92 -21.75 57.52
C GLU A 403 -37.76 -21.55 59.03
N ARG A 404 -36.66 -20.92 59.46
CA ARG A 404 -36.69 -19.87 60.51
C ARG A 404 -35.37 -19.08 60.61
N LYS A 405 -35.45 -17.84 60.11
CA LYS A 405 -35.11 -16.55 60.74
C LYS A 405 -33.95 -16.42 61.77
N THR A 406 -33.00 -15.55 61.38
CA THR A 406 -32.39 -14.39 62.09
C THR A 406 -31.72 -14.56 63.46
N LYS A 407 -30.45 -14.11 63.57
CA LYS A 407 -30.04 -12.81 64.15
C LYS A 407 -28.51 -12.73 64.25
N GLY A 408 -27.96 -11.51 64.10
CA GLY A 408 -26.57 -11.16 64.39
C GLY A 408 -26.08 -10.06 63.48
#